data_AF-A0A2D5UB50-F1
#
_entry.id   AF-A0A2D5UB50-F1
#
_cell.length_a   1.000
_cell.length_b   1.000
_cell.length_c   1.000
_cell.angle_alpha   90.00
_cell.angle_beta   90.00
_cell.angle_gamma   90.00
#
_symmetry.space_group_name_H-M   'P 1'
#
loop_
_entity.id
_entity.type
_entity.pdbx_description
1 polymer ?
#
loop_
_entity_poly.entity_id
_entity_poly.type
_entity_poly.pdbx_seq_one_letter_code
_entity_poly.pdbx_strand_id
1 'polypeptide(L)'
;MTEKVAVSRAAFVQYPFGRQLGEVGDREGQRKITDAMADLIESAEGPNTYVHLPYEWPEPPDKAKWRPDILAPMGLKRMREAEETRKAAAK
;
A
#
# COMPACT_ATOMS: atom_id res chain seq x y z
N MET A 1 13.13 6.46 -8.06
CA MET A 1 14.11 6.04 -7.02
C MET A 1 14.63 4.64 -7.32
N THR A 2 13.75 3.66 -7.49
CA THR A 2 14.09 2.26 -7.80
C THR A 2 14.90 2.07 -9.10
N GLU A 3 14.60 2.85 -10.15
CA GLU A 3 15.39 2.81 -11.41
C GLU A 3 16.87 3.19 -11.22
N LYS A 4 17.17 4.06 -10.24
CA LYS A 4 18.54 4.54 -10.01
C LYS A 4 19.43 3.53 -9.28
N VAL A 5 18.84 2.46 -8.71
CA VAL A 5 19.57 1.41 -7.99
C VAL A 5 19.71 0.12 -8.79
N ALA A 6 19.37 0.15 -10.09
CA ALA A 6 19.57 -0.94 -11.05
C ALA A 6 19.06 -2.31 -10.54
N VAL A 7 17.81 -2.34 -10.05
CA VAL A 7 17.18 -3.61 -9.65
C VAL A 7 17.08 -4.55 -10.85
N SER A 8 17.22 -5.85 -10.58
CA SER A 8 17.29 -6.86 -11.64
C SER A 8 16.03 -6.87 -12.52
N ARG A 9 14.82 -6.86 -11.94
CA ARG A 9 13.54 -6.75 -12.65
C ARG A 9 12.54 -6.07 -11.71
N ALA A 10 11.67 -5.20 -12.22
CA ALA A 10 10.62 -4.59 -11.38
C ALA A 10 9.32 -4.32 -12.16
N ALA A 11 8.21 -4.74 -11.54
CA ALA A 11 6.86 -4.38 -11.95
C ALA A 11 6.34 -3.28 -11.01
N PHE A 12 5.93 -2.15 -11.58
CA PHE A 12 5.42 -1.01 -10.83
C PHE A 12 3.90 -0.94 -10.90
N VAL A 13 3.26 -0.79 -9.74
CA VAL A 13 1.83 -0.49 -9.62
C VAL A 13 1.66 0.79 -8.81
N GLN A 14 0.76 1.67 -9.25
CA GLN A 14 0.54 2.99 -8.64
C GLN A 14 -0.56 2.94 -7.59
N TYR A 15 -0.41 2.07 -6.60
CA TYR A 15 -1.40 1.92 -5.53
C TYR A 15 -1.00 2.69 -4.27
N PRO A 16 -1.97 3.29 -3.56
CA PRO A 16 -1.68 4.09 -2.38
C PRO A 16 -1.19 3.20 -1.22
N PHE A 17 -0.45 3.82 -0.29
CA PHE A 17 -0.02 3.20 0.97
C PHE A 17 0.77 1.89 0.84
N GLY A 18 1.49 1.69 -0.26
CA GLY A 18 2.36 0.52 -0.45
C GLY A 18 1.59 -0.78 -0.68
N ARG A 19 0.33 -0.70 -1.13
CA ARG A 19 -0.50 -1.87 -1.43
C ARG A 19 -0.10 -2.52 -2.75
N GLN A 20 1.06 -3.16 -2.80
CA GLN A 20 1.63 -3.71 -4.04
C GLN A 20 0.77 -4.80 -4.71
N LEU A 21 -0.10 -5.48 -3.96
CA LEU A 21 -0.99 -6.52 -4.49
C LEU A 21 -2.45 -6.08 -4.65
N GLY A 22 -2.80 -4.83 -4.31
CA GLY A 22 -4.18 -4.36 -4.41
C GLY A 22 -4.96 -4.32 -3.10
N GLU A 23 -6.28 -4.25 -3.22
CA GLU A 23 -7.20 -4.15 -2.08
C GLU A 23 -7.32 -5.48 -1.34
N VAL A 24 -7.53 -5.41 -0.03
CA VAL A 24 -7.71 -6.60 0.81
C VAL A 24 -9.04 -7.25 0.46
N GLY A 25 -9.00 -8.52 0.07
CA GLY A 25 -10.18 -9.29 -0.31
C GLY A 25 -10.49 -9.29 -1.81
N ASP A 26 -9.89 -8.40 -2.61
CA ASP A 26 -9.97 -8.44 -4.07
C ASP A 26 -9.04 -9.52 -4.64
N ARG A 27 -9.48 -10.77 -4.56
CA ARG A 27 -8.68 -11.92 -5.05
C ARG A 27 -8.43 -11.85 -6.55
N GLU A 28 -9.35 -11.29 -7.32
CA GLU A 28 -9.22 -11.20 -8.77
C GLU A 28 -8.17 -10.17 -9.17
N GLY A 29 -8.22 -8.97 -8.59
CA GLY A 29 -7.19 -7.94 -8.78
C GLY A 29 -5.81 -8.38 -8.32
N GLN A 30 -5.73 -9.00 -7.12
CA GLN A 30 -4.48 -9.57 -6.60
C GLN A 30 -3.90 -10.62 -7.54
N ARG A 31 -4.75 -11.48 -8.11
CA ARG A 31 -4.31 -12.49 -9.08
C ARG A 31 -3.78 -11.84 -10.36
N LYS A 32 -4.49 -10.86 -10.93
CA LYS A 32 -4.02 -10.14 -12.13
C LYS A 32 -2.63 -9.52 -11.94
N ILE A 33 -2.41 -8.89 -10.78
CA ILE A 33 -1.11 -8.30 -10.44
C ILE A 33 -0.02 -9.38 -10.31
N THR A 34 -0.35 -10.50 -9.67
CA THR A 34 0.59 -11.62 -9.49
C THR A 34 0.94 -12.27 -10.83
N ASP A 35 -0.05 -12.50 -11.69
CA ASP A 35 0.13 -13.06 -13.02
C ASP A 35 1.01 -12.11 -13.86
N ALA A 36 0.76 -10.80 -13.85
CA ALA A 36 1.60 -9.83 -14.55
C ALA A 36 3.05 -9.75 -14.01
N MET A 37 3.26 -9.98 -12.71
CA MET A 37 4.61 -10.12 -12.15
C MET A 37 5.30 -11.41 -12.62
N ALA A 38 4.56 -12.51 -12.78
CA ALA A 38 5.09 -13.75 -13.33
C ALA A 38 5.45 -13.59 -14.81
N ASP A 39 4.58 -12.94 -15.59
CA ASP A 39 4.82 -12.63 -17.01
C ASP A 39 6.09 -11.77 -17.20
N LEU A 40 6.41 -10.88 -16.25
CA LEU A 40 7.65 -10.12 -16.27
C LEU A 40 8.90 -11.03 -16.17
N ILE A 41 8.83 -12.14 -15.43
CA ILE A 41 9.96 -13.07 -15.32
C ILE A 41 10.26 -13.72 -16.66
N GLU A 42 9.21 -14.05 -17.42
CA GLU A 42 9.32 -14.66 -18.75
C GLU A 42 9.72 -13.64 -19.82
N SER A 43 9.12 -12.45 -19.80
CA SER A 43 9.31 -11.42 -20.84
C SER A 43 10.53 -10.52 -20.65
N ALA A 44 11.13 -10.47 -19.46
CA ALA A 44 12.26 -9.60 -19.21
C ALA A 44 13.53 -10.09 -19.92
N GLU A 45 14.00 -9.31 -20.89
CA GLU A 45 15.21 -9.59 -21.69
C GLU A 45 16.52 -9.54 -20.88
N GLY A 46 16.53 -8.92 -19.70
CA GLY A 46 17.75 -8.82 -18.90
C GLY A 46 17.56 -8.13 -17.54
N PRO A 47 18.67 -7.83 -16.84
CA PRO A 47 18.66 -6.97 -15.67
C PRO A 47 18.17 -5.57 -16.04
N ASN A 48 17.66 -4.81 -15.07
CA ASN A 48 17.22 -3.42 -15.26
C ASN A 48 15.99 -3.29 -16.19
N THR A 49 15.17 -4.34 -16.30
CA THR A 49 13.87 -4.29 -16.98
C THR A 49 12.78 -3.79 -16.04
N TYR A 50 12.05 -2.77 -16.49
CA TYR A 50 10.99 -2.11 -15.73
C TYR A 50 9.69 -2.11 -16.53
N VAL A 51 8.59 -2.48 -15.88
CA VAL A 51 7.26 -2.44 -16.49
C VAL A 51 6.31 -1.70 -15.56
N HIS A 52 5.55 -0.76 -16.11
CA HIS A 52 4.45 -0.12 -15.41
C HIS A 52 3.17 -0.90 -15.71
N LEU A 53 2.59 -1.50 -14.67
CA LEU A 53 1.35 -2.23 -14.79
C LEU A 53 0.17 -1.25 -14.99
N PRO A 54 -0.77 -1.52 -15.90
CA PRO A 54 -1.87 -0.63 -16.24
C PRO A 54 -3.04 -0.72 -15.24
N TYR A 55 -2.74 -0.99 -13.96
CA TYR A 55 -3.77 -1.15 -12.94
C TYR A 55 -3.93 0.14 -12.14
N GLU A 56 -5.19 0.57 -12.01
CA GLU A 56 -5.56 1.74 -11.22
C GLU A 56 -6.22 1.33 -9.91
N TRP A 57 -6.07 2.20 -8.91
CA TRP A 57 -6.69 1.99 -7.62
C TRP A 57 -8.20 2.26 -7.75
N PRO A 58 -9.08 1.33 -7.31
CA PRO A 58 -10.52 1.42 -7.61
C PRO A 58 -11.21 2.58 -6.89
N GLU A 59 -10.66 3.05 -5.77
CA GLU A 59 -11.26 4.10 -4.95
C GLU A 59 -10.47 5.41 -5.02
N PRO A 60 -11.09 6.56 -4.77
CA PRO A 60 -10.36 7.80 -4.51
C PRO A 60 -9.40 7.65 -3.30
N PRO A 61 -8.20 8.26 -3.31
CA PRO A 61 -7.20 8.11 -2.24
C PRO A 61 -7.69 8.51 -0.84
N ASP A 62 -8.63 9.46 -0.76
CA ASP A 62 -9.28 9.93 0.47
C ASP A 62 -10.21 8.90 1.10
N LYS A 63 -10.74 7.96 0.30
CA LYS A 63 -11.64 6.89 0.76
C LYS A 63 -10.91 5.59 1.07
N ALA A 64 -9.67 5.46 0.61
CA ALA A 64 -8.87 4.28 0.83
C ALA A 64 -8.66 4.03 2.34
N LYS A 65 -9.25 2.93 2.84
CA LYS A 65 -9.18 2.54 4.24
C LYS A 65 -7.77 2.05 4.59
N TRP A 66 -6.89 2.96 4.99
CA TRP A 66 -5.52 2.62 5.39
C TRP A 66 -5.37 2.32 6.89
N ARG A 67 -6.33 2.76 7.71
CA ARG A 67 -6.31 2.54 9.16
C ARG A 67 -7.13 1.30 9.53
N PRO A 68 -6.65 0.46 10.46
CA PRO A 68 -7.47 -0.60 11.02
C PRO A 68 -8.61 0.00 11.86
N ASP A 69 -9.74 -0.70 11.91
CA ASP A 69 -10.89 -0.30 12.74
C ASP A 69 -10.54 -0.32 14.24
N ILE A 70 -9.69 -1.27 14.61
CA ILE A 70 -9.18 -1.40 15.98
C ILE A 70 -7.92 -0.56 16.08
N LEU A 71 -7.96 0.46 16.93
CA LEU A 71 -6.81 1.28 17.24
C LEU A 71 -5.72 0.44 17.93
N ALA A 72 -4.46 0.71 17.57
CA ALA A 72 -3.33 0.13 18.29
C ALA A 72 -3.38 0.51 19.78
N PRO A 73 -2.89 -0.34 20.70
CA PRO A 73 -2.89 -0.07 22.14
C PRO A 73 -2.30 1.30 22.52
N MET A 74 -1.24 1.72 21.82
CA MET A 74 -0.65 3.06 22.01
C MET A 74 -1.55 4.20 21.56
N GLY A 75 -2.34 4.01 20.50
CA GLY A 75 -3.35 4.97 20.07
C GLY A 75 -4.44 5.16 21.12
N LEU A 76 -4.91 4.05 21.71
CA LEU A 76 -5.88 4.07 22.81
C LEU A 76 -5.33 4.81 24.04
N LYS A 77 -4.08 4.52 24.43
CA LYS A 77 -3.43 5.18 25.56
C LYS A 77 -3.35 6.70 25.35
N ARG A 78 -2.88 7.13 24.17
CA ARG A 78 -2.77 8.56 23.81
C ARG A 78 -4.11 9.29 23.83
N MET A 79 -5.19 8.63 23.40
CA MET A 79 -6.53 9.23 23.46
C MET A 79 -7.01 9.43 24.89
N ARG A 80 -6.76 8.45 25.78
CA ARG A 80 -7.10 8.58 27.22
C ARG A 80 -6.32 9.72 27.87
N GLU A 81 -5.01 9.79 27.62
CA GLU A 81 -4.15 10.87 28.12
C GLU A 81 -4.62 12.25 27.62
N ALA A 82 -5.05 12.34 26.35
CA ALA A 82 -5.59 13.57 25.77
C ALA A 82 -6.94 13.97 26.40
N GLU A 83 -7.83 13.02 26.70
CA GLU A 83 -9.08 13.29 27.41
C GLU A 83 -8.84 13.77 28.85
N GLU A 84 -7.89 13.16 29.56
CA GLU A 84 -7.53 13.54 30.93
C GLU A 84 -6.95 14.97 30.98
N THR A 85 -6.03 15.30 30.08
CA THR A 85 -5.49 16.67 29.96
C THR A 85 -6.57 17.68 29.61
N ARG A 86 -7.49 17.34 28.71
CA ARG A 86 -8.58 18.22 28.30
C ARG A 86 -9.59 18.46 29.42
N LYS A 87 -9.86 17.45 30.26
CA LYS A 87 -10.67 17.58 31.49
C LYS A 87 -9.96 18.40 32.56
N ALA A 88 -8.65 18.22 32.74
CA ALA A 88 -7.85 18.98 33.69
C ALA A 88 -7.75 20.47 33.32
N ALA A 89 -7.72 20.81 32.03
CA ALA A 89 -7.70 22.20 31.55
C ALA A 89 -9.06 22.90 31.62
N ALA A 90 -10.16 22.16 31.78
CA ALA A 90 -11.52 22.70 31.89
C ALA A 90 -11.98 22.91 33.34
N LYS A 91 -11.14 22.59 34.33
CA LYS A 91 -11.37 22.74 35.76
C LYS A 91 -10.49 23.85 36.32
#